data_AF-A0A6A5KDT7-F1
#
_entry.id   AF-A0A6A5KDT7-F1
#
_cell.length_a   1.000
_cell.length_b   1.000
_cell.length_c   1.000
_cell.angle_alpha   90.00
_cell.angle_beta   90.00
_cell.angle_gamma   90.00
#
_symmetry.space_group_name_H-M   'P 1'
#
loop_
_entity.id
_entity.type
_entity.pdbx_description
1 polymer ?
#
loop_
_entity_poly.entity_id
_entity_poly.type
_entity_poly.pdbx_seq_one_letter_code
_entity_poly.pdbx_strand_id
1 'polypeptide(L)'
;MRLLHTAGDGRLGWTEDLIGDKIPPYAILSHTWKEGQEVTFANLKDLDNAVDVDTQRKEGYQKIRFCAQQAEQDGLDYFWVDTCCIDKANNTELSKAINSMFRWYQNAKRCYVFLSDVGSVTLEGNDETAFKQSRWFKRGWTLQELLAPHSVEFFSKEGTRLGDKESLKHTIHEVTGIPIEALSGSDLSEFDVAKRFSWAANRQTTEEEDGAYCLFGIFGVHLPLIYGEGKDNALERLRSAAILKHKGRSHDQKERLGKICSWLSAPDPSTNYHKAHKQRQAETGLWLLESTKFAKWKESVASRLWLYGIPGCGKTILSSAIIEHLLQHCHDNTSMVTAYFYFDFNDTQKQNPELMLRSLLYQVLQRSVVIAKGVDALFSSCENGRRQPSLHALLDATRQAMQQFAHVYVVLDALDECMQRSELMDMLEAVAGWQLDNLHLLMTSRKERDIERSLEGYVEGDDTVCLQRDVVDQDIQRYVQHRLGVDKGLAKWNKDDAIRQEIEKALMHGARGMCVFNQFFSELDLTMA
;
A
#
# COMPACT_ATOMS: atom_id res chain seq x y z
N MET A 1 20.21 12.64 14.93
CA MET A 1 19.77 13.80 14.15
C MET A 1 20.92 14.76 14.11
N ARG A 2 21.23 15.32 12.94
CA ARG A 2 22.28 16.32 12.76
C ARG A 2 21.63 17.70 12.65
N LEU A 3 22.16 18.70 13.35
CA LEU A 3 21.68 20.08 13.28
C LEU A 3 22.72 20.98 12.63
N LEU A 4 22.25 22.09 12.05
CA LEU A 4 23.08 23.20 11.61
C LEU A 4 23.19 24.24 12.72
N HIS A 5 24.30 24.96 12.73
CA HIS A 5 24.51 26.16 13.51
C HIS A 5 25.35 27.16 12.71
N THR A 6 25.26 28.43 13.07
CA THR A 6 26.12 29.48 12.52
C THR A 6 27.32 29.66 13.44
N ALA A 7 28.53 29.41 12.95
CA ALA A 7 29.76 29.64 13.69
C ALA A 7 30.02 31.15 13.86
N GLY A 8 30.90 31.53 14.80
CA GLY A 8 31.20 32.94 15.09
C GLY A 8 31.82 33.72 13.92
N ASP A 9 32.29 33.04 12.87
CA ASP A 9 32.77 33.63 11.62
C ASP A 9 31.68 33.72 10.52
N GLY A 10 30.43 33.38 10.85
CA GLY A 10 29.27 33.42 9.96
C GLY A 10 29.14 32.21 9.03
N ARG A 11 30.01 31.21 9.12
CA ARG A 11 29.92 29.95 8.36
C ARG A 11 28.91 28.99 8.96
N LEU A 12 28.35 28.14 8.11
CA LEU A 12 27.45 27.07 8.53
C LEU A 12 28.27 25.84 8.94
N GLY A 13 27.96 25.27 10.09
CA GLY A 13 28.57 24.03 10.56
C GLY A 13 27.53 23.02 11.03
N TRP A 14 27.91 21.75 11.11
CA TRP A 14 27.08 20.70 11.69
C TRP A 14 27.45 20.39 13.13
N THR A 15 26.46 19.92 13.87
CA THR A 15 26.71 19.14 15.09
C THR A 15 27.15 17.72 14.74
N GLU A 16 27.70 17.00 15.71
CA GLU A 16 27.70 15.53 15.66
C GLU A 16 26.26 14.97 15.64
N ASP A 17 26.11 13.67 15.41
CA ASP A 17 24.80 13.01 15.45
C ASP A 17 24.24 12.99 16.89
N LEU A 18 23.21 13.81 17.13
CA LEU A 18 22.55 13.94 18.42
C LEU A 18 21.45 12.88 18.59
N ILE A 19 21.32 12.35 19.81
CA ILE A 19 20.37 11.29 20.16
C ILE A 19 19.68 11.63 21.48
N GLY A 20 18.36 11.48 21.52
CA GLY A 20 17.54 11.63 22.73
C GLY A 20 17.68 13.01 23.35
N ASP A 21 17.89 13.05 24.67
CA ASP A 21 17.95 14.27 25.48
C ASP A 21 19.15 15.18 25.16
N LYS A 22 20.06 14.74 24.28
CA LYS A 22 21.19 15.55 23.80
C LYS A 22 20.80 16.53 22.68
N ILE A 23 19.58 16.46 22.16
CA ILE A 23 19.11 17.35 21.09
C ILE A 23 18.72 18.69 21.73
N PRO A 24 19.43 19.80 21.46
CA PRO A 24 19.11 21.12 21.99
C PRO A 24 17.81 21.65 21.35
N PRO A 25 17.20 22.72 21.87
CA PRO A 25 16.14 23.44 21.15
C PRO A 25 16.62 23.88 19.76
N TYR A 26 15.79 23.66 18.74
CA TYR A 26 16.11 24.02 17.35
C TYR A 26 14.90 24.55 16.58
N ALA A 27 15.19 25.32 15.53
CA ALA A 27 14.25 25.66 14.47
C ALA A 27 14.29 24.62 13.34
N ILE A 28 13.21 24.49 12.58
CA ILE A 28 13.15 23.58 11.42
C ILE A 28 12.63 24.31 10.19
N LEU A 29 13.26 24.09 9.04
CA LEU A 29 12.82 24.66 7.78
C LEU A 29 11.84 23.72 7.07
N SER A 30 10.78 24.30 6.53
CA SER A 30 9.86 23.66 5.59
C SER A 30 9.86 24.47 4.29
N HIS A 31 10.20 23.83 3.18
CA HIS A 31 10.32 24.51 1.89
C HIS A 31 10.07 23.54 0.73
N THR A 32 9.72 24.09 -0.43
CA THR A 32 9.66 23.29 -1.66
C THR A 32 11.02 23.24 -2.35
N TRP A 33 11.41 22.06 -2.82
CA TRP A 33 12.68 21.87 -3.54
C TRP A 33 12.57 22.31 -5.00
N LYS A 34 13.68 22.78 -5.55
CA LYS A 34 13.86 22.99 -6.98
C LYS A 34 15.07 22.19 -7.47
N GLU A 35 14.86 21.40 -8.52
CA GLU A 35 15.87 20.50 -9.07
C GLU A 35 17.18 21.24 -9.40
N GLY A 36 18.31 20.69 -8.95
CA GLY A 36 19.64 21.27 -9.14
C GLY A 36 19.93 22.56 -8.35
N GLN A 37 18.96 23.12 -7.63
CA GLN A 37 19.09 24.40 -6.90
C GLN A 37 19.16 24.23 -5.39
N GLU A 38 18.99 23.02 -4.86
CA GLU A 38 19.16 22.76 -3.42
C GLU A 38 20.62 22.56 -3.04
N VAL A 39 20.98 22.98 -1.83
CA VAL A 39 22.26 22.66 -1.21
C VAL A 39 22.11 21.32 -0.51
N THR A 40 22.92 20.34 -0.89
CA THR A 40 22.87 18.98 -0.35
C THR A 40 23.86 18.78 0.79
N PHE A 41 23.75 17.65 1.49
CA PHE A 41 24.76 17.22 2.46
C PHE A 41 26.16 17.20 1.85
N ALA A 42 26.35 16.63 0.65
CA ALA A 42 27.64 16.63 -0.01
C ALA A 42 28.19 18.05 -0.27
N ASN A 43 27.32 19.00 -0.68
CA ASN A 43 27.75 20.38 -0.92
C ASN A 43 28.27 21.08 0.34
N LEU A 44 27.64 20.87 1.50
CA LEU A 44 28.11 21.43 2.77
C LEU A 44 29.34 20.71 3.34
N LYS A 45 29.51 19.43 3.04
CA LYS A 45 30.68 18.66 3.49
C LYS A 45 31.98 19.16 2.85
N ASP A 46 31.90 19.60 1.60
CA ASP A 46 33.05 20.14 0.87
C ASP A 46 33.36 21.60 1.22
N LEU A 47 32.42 22.31 1.88
CA LEU A 47 32.55 23.73 2.26
C LEU A 47 33.52 23.97 3.44
N ASP A 48 34.02 22.93 4.10
CA ASP A 48 35.12 23.04 5.07
C ASP A 48 36.44 23.51 4.41
N ASN A 49 36.58 23.39 3.08
CA ASN A 49 37.84 23.66 2.36
C ASN A 49 37.90 24.97 1.55
N ALA A 50 36.77 25.63 1.27
CA ALA A 50 36.67 27.01 0.79
C ALA A 50 35.20 27.26 0.44
N VAL A 51 34.74 28.50 0.62
CA VAL A 51 33.41 28.93 0.19
C VAL A 51 33.32 28.83 -1.33
N ASP A 52 32.71 27.75 -1.83
CA ASP A 52 32.39 27.63 -3.25
C ASP A 52 31.33 28.69 -3.62
N VAL A 53 31.74 29.63 -4.47
CA VAL A 53 30.92 30.77 -4.94
C VAL A 53 29.68 30.27 -5.65
N ASP A 54 29.74 29.12 -6.32
CA ASP A 54 28.59 28.57 -7.04
C ASP A 54 27.55 27.97 -6.09
N THR A 55 27.97 27.39 -4.97
CA THR A 55 27.05 26.91 -3.93
C THR A 55 26.29 28.07 -3.26
N GLN A 56 26.92 29.23 -3.06
CA GLN A 56 26.23 30.42 -2.51
C GLN A 56 25.18 31.03 -3.44
N ARG A 57 25.28 30.78 -4.74
CA ARG A 57 24.33 31.29 -5.75
C ARG A 57 23.05 30.45 -5.86
N LYS A 58 23.06 29.24 -5.31
CA LYS A 58 21.90 28.34 -5.33
C LYS A 58 20.74 28.92 -4.51
N GLU A 59 19.52 28.80 -5.04
CA GLU A 59 18.30 29.21 -4.30
C GLU A 59 18.18 28.51 -2.94
N GLY A 60 18.58 27.24 -2.85
CA GLY A 60 18.59 26.49 -1.60
C GLY A 60 19.48 27.10 -0.51
N TYR A 61 20.59 27.76 -0.90
CA TYR A 61 21.45 28.44 0.06
C TYR A 61 20.76 29.66 0.68
N GLN A 62 19.96 30.39 -0.12
CA GLN A 62 19.16 31.52 0.37
C GLN A 62 18.14 31.06 1.42
N LYS A 63 17.48 29.92 1.19
CA LYS A 63 16.52 29.33 2.14
C LYS A 63 17.20 28.94 3.46
N ILE A 64 18.40 28.36 3.39
CA ILE A 64 19.20 28.00 4.57
C ILE A 64 19.63 29.26 5.34
N ARG A 65 20.10 30.31 4.64
CA ARG A 65 20.49 31.58 5.28
C ARG A 65 19.31 32.29 5.93
N PHE A 66 18.16 32.30 5.27
CA PHE A 66 16.91 32.78 5.85
C PHE A 66 16.59 32.03 7.15
N CYS A 67 16.64 30.70 7.13
CA CYS A 67 16.38 29.87 8.32
C CYS A 67 17.34 30.20 9.47
N ALA A 68 18.63 30.34 9.18
CA ALA A 68 19.65 30.69 10.16
C ALA A 68 19.39 32.07 10.80
N GLN A 69 19.09 33.08 9.98
CA GLN A 69 18.80 34.44 10.45
C GLN A 69 17.52 34.50 11.28
N GLN A 70 16.46 33.82 10.83
CA GLN A 70 15.20 33.78 11.57
C GLN A 70 15.33 33.00 12.89
N ALA A 71 16.10 31.90 12.91
CA ALA A 71 16.40 31.17 14.13
C ALA A 71 17.17 32.03 15.14
N GLU A 72 18.17 32.79 14.70
CA GLU A 72 18.92 33.73 15.54
C GLU A 72 18.01 34.81 16.15
N GLN A 73 17.12 35.40 15.34
CA GLN A 73 16.12 36.38 15.82
C GLN A 73 15.19 35.79 16.89
N ASP A 74 14.87 34.51 16.81
CA ASP A 74 14.02 33.80 17.77
C ASP A 74 14.81 33.17 18.93
N GLY A 75 16.12 33.44 19.02
CA GLY A 75 16.99 32.97 20.10
C GLY A 75 17.31 31.47 20.04
N LEU A 76 17.38 30.89 18.85
CA LEU A 76 17.70 29.49 18.62
C LEU A 76 19.06 29.36 17.91
N ASP A 77 20.05 28.78 18.61
CA ASP A 77 21.41 28.58 18.08
C ASP A 77 21.48 27.50 16.99
N TYR A 78 20.49 26.60 16.96
CA TYR A 78 20.47 25.44 16.09
C TYR A 78 19.23 25.41 15.21
N PHE A 79 19.39 24.90 14.00
CA PHE A 79 18.28 24.69 13.08
C PHE A 79 18.49 23.45 12.21
N TRP A 80 17.43 23.00 11.53
CA TRP A 80 17.45 21.79 10.71
C TRP A 80 16.86 22.04 9.32
N VAL A 81 17.52 21.49 8.31
CA VAL A 81 17.10 21.53 6.91
C VAL A 81 17.32 20.15 6.28
N ASP A 82 16.27 19.55 5.74
CA ASP A 82 16.29 18.15 5.29
C ASP A 82 17.33 17.88 4.20
N THR A 83 17.54 18.85 3.30
CA THR A 83 18.39 18.69 2.12
C THR A 83 19.85 18.49 2.48
N CYS A 84 20.28 19.03 3.62
CA CYS A 84 21.67 19.07 4.01
C CYS A 84 21.97 18.60 5.44
N CYS A 85 20.96 18.29 6.25
CA CYS A 85 21.13 17.58 7.52
C CYS A 85 21.02 16.05 7.39
N ILE A 86 20.51 15.53 6.27
CA ILE A 86 20.40 14.09 5.99
C ILE A 86 21.38 13.71 4.88
N ASP A 87 22.24 12.73 5.14
CA ASP A 87 22.99 12.08 4.06
C ASP A 87 22.07 11.14 3.26
N LYS A 88 21.45 11.69 2.21
CA LYS A 88 20.53 10.94 1.33
C LYS A 88 21.23 9.82 0.53
N ALA A 89 22.57 9.81 0.45
CA ALA A 89 23.33 8.72 -0.17
C ALA A 89 23.49 7.51 0.76
N ASN A 90 23.28 7.69 2.07
CA ASN A 90 23.30 6.63 3.05
C ASN A 90 21.88 6.09 3.30
N ASN A 91 21.53 4.97 2.65
CA ASN A 91 20.21 4.35 2.76
C ASN A 91 19.78 4.03 4.21
N THR A 92 20.74 3.72 5.09
CA THR A 92 20.44 3.45 6.51
C THR A 92 20.07 4.73 7.24
N GLU A 93 20.79 5.83 6.97
CA GLU A 93 20.47 7.15 7.52
C GLU A 93 19.15 7.67 6.97
N LEU A 94 18.93 7.57 5.65
CA LEU A 94 17.71 7.97 4.97
C LEU A 94 16.47 7.26 5.54
N SER A 95 16.55 5.93 5.71
CA SER A 95 15.45 5.15 6.30
C SER A 95 15.12 5.56 7.73
N LYS A 96 16.16 5.78 8.56
CA LYS A 96 16.00 6.28 9.93
C LYS A 96 15.42 7.70 9.96
N ALA A 97 15.85 8.55 9.02
CA ALA A 97 15.42 9.94 8.93
C ALA A 97 13.94 10.04 8.56
N ILE A 98 13.50 9.35 7.50
CA ILE A 98 12.08 9.34 7.08
C ILE A 98 11.18 8.84 8.20
N ASN A 99 11.55 7.76 8.89
CA ASN A 99 10.79 7.24 10.03
C ASN A 99 10.83 8.13 11.28
N SER A 100 11.73 9.12 11.33
CA SER A 100 11.87 10.06 12.45
C SER A 100 11.37 11.47 12.14
N MET A 101 11.12 11.79 10.87
CA MET A 101 10.95 13.18 10.40
C MET A 101 9.77 13.87 11.07
N PHE A 102 8.63 13.19 11.16
CA PHE A 102 7.45 13.72 11.85
C PHE A 102 7.77 14.13 13.30
N ARG A 103 8.51 13.29 14.03
CA ARG A 103 8.93 13.59 15.42
C ARG A 103 9.90 14.77 15.46
N TRP A 104 10.79 14.92 14.47
CA TRP A 104 11.69 16.07 14.38
C TRP A 104 10.93 17.37 14.11
N TYR A 105 9.90 17.35 13.27
CA TYR A 105 9.01 18.50 13.10
C TYR A 105 8.20 18.78 14.35
N GLN A 106 7.68 17.75 15.02
CA GLN A 106 6.90 17.88 16.26
C GLN A 106 7.69 18.51 17.41
N ASN A 107 8.98 18.15 17.54
CA ASN A 107 9.86 18.60 18.61
C ASN A 107 10.55 19.95 18.32
N ALA A 108 10.48 20.46 17.09
CA ALA A 108 11.04 21.76 16.75
C ALA A 108 10.34 22.88 17.55
N LYS A 109 11.11 23.87 18.02
CA LYS A 109 10.54 25.04 18.71
C LYS A 109 9.80 25.95 17.75
N ARG A 110 10.32 26.09 16.53
CA ARG A 110 9.73 26.87 15.45
C ARG A 110 9.88 26.11 14.14
N CYS A 111 8.80 26.04 13.35
CA CYS A 111 8.84 25.60 11.96
C CYS A 111 8.65 26.83 11.06
N TYR A 112 9.66 27.14 10.26
CA TYR A 112 9.59 28.24 9.30
C TYR A 112 9.25 27.68 7.93
N VAL A 113 8.09 28.08 7.40
CA VAL A 113 7.65 27.73 6.05
C VAL A 113 8.08 28.85 5.10
N PHE A 114 9.05 28.56 4.23
CA PHE A 114 9.54 29.52 3.25
C PHE A 114 8.87 29.31 1.89
N LEU A 115 7.96 30.22 1.50
CA LEU A 115 7.19 30.15 0.28
C LEU A 115 7.89 30.89 -0.87
N SER A 116 8.74 30.19 -1.61
CA SER A 116 9.51 30.77 -2.72
C SER A 116 8.66 31.32 -3.88
N ASP A 117 7.37 30.98 -3.94
CA ASP A 117 6.42 31.38 -4.97
C ASP A 117 5.40 32.44 -4.52
N VAL A 118 5.54 33.00 -3.31
CA VAL A 118 4.65 34.04 -2.77
C VAL A 118 5.45 35.30 -2.46
N GLY A 119 5.00 36.47 -2.93
CA GLY A 119 5.64 37.78 -2.70
C GLY A 119 5.09 38.55 -1.50
N SER A 120 5.71 39.70 -1.16
CA SER A 120 5.44 40.46 0.08
C SER A 120 4.52 41.70 -0.02
N VAL A 121 3.83 41.96 -1.14
CA VAL A 121 3.10 43.24 -1.41
C VAL A 121 1.80 42.89 -2.16
N THR A 122 0.56 43.19 -1.73
CA THR A 122 0.00 44.28 -0.89
C THR A 122 -1.40 43.92 -0.38
N LEU A 123 -1.74 44.50 0.79
CA LEU A 123 -3.03 44.53 1.50
C LEU A 123 -4.23 45.17 0.73
N GLU A 124 -4.40 44.88 -0.55
CA GLU A 124 -5.63 45.16 -1.32
C GLU A 124 -5.93 43.97 -2.26
N GLY A 125 -6.40 42.86 -1.67
CA GLY A 125 -7.29 41.91 -2.35
C GLY A 125 -6.70 40.71 -3.12
N ASN A 126 -5.38 40.60 -3.33
CA ASN A 126 -4.80 39.54 -4.18
C ASN A 126 -3.87 38.52 -3.47
N ASP A 127 -3.34 38.80 -2.28
CA ASP A 127 -2.33 37.95 -1.63
C ASP A 127 -2.88 36.64 -1.06
N GLU A 128 -4.14 36.61 -0.62
CA GLU A 128 -4.77 35.37 -0.17
C GLU A 128 -4.80 34.34 -1.31
N THR A 129 -5.01 34.79 -2.55
CA THR A 129 -5.00 33.94 -3.74
C THR A 129 -3.61 33.33 -3.99
N ALA A 130 -2.53 34.12 -3.88
CA ALA A 130 -1.17 33.63 -4.08
C ALA A 130 -0.76 32.60 -3.02
N PHE A 131 -1.11 32.86 -1.74
CA PHE A 131 -0.90 31.90 -0.66
C PHE A 131 -1.66 30.59 -0.92
N LYS A 132 -2.97 30.68 -1.23
CA LYS A 132 -3.82 29.51 -1.54
C LYS A 132 -3.30 28.68 -2.72
N GLN A 133 -2.63 29.33 -3.68
CA GLN A 133 -2.09 28.69 -4.88
C GLN A 133 -0.65 28.19 -4.74
N SER A 134 0.02 28.48 -3.61
CA SER A 134 1.41 28.07 -3.41
C SER A 134 1.58 26.57 -3.62
N ARG A 135 2.66 26.20 -4.32
CA ARG A 135 3.04 24.81 -4.56
C ARG A 135 3.33 24.07 -3.26
N TRP A 136 3.63 24.77 -2.17
CA TRP A 136 3.86 24.16 -0.86
C TRP A 136 2.68 23.30 -0.41
N PHE A 137 1.44 23.73 -0.64
CA PHE A 137 0.23 22.94 -0.29
C PHE A 137 0.04 21.69 -1.16
N LYS A 138 0.75 21.59 -2.28
CA LYS A 138 0.66 20.48 -3.25
C LYS A 138 1.77 19.45 -3.08
N ARG A 139 2.73 19.61 -2.16
CA ARG A 139 3.80 18.64 -1.94
C ARG A 139 3.41 17.63 -0.85
N GLY A 140 3.78 16.35 -1.03
CA GLY A 140 3.45 15.29 -0.08
C GLY A 140 4.06 15.51 1.29
N TRP A 141 5.38 15.72 1.34
CA TRP A 141 6.15 15.89 2.58
C TRP A 141 5.69 17.07 3.43
N THR A 142 5.27 18.18 2.82
CA THR A 142 4.83 19.37 3.56
C THR A 142 3.56 19.16 4.40
N LEU A 143 2.83 18.05 4.19
CA LEU A 143 1.67 17.70 5.03
C LEU A 143 2.07 17.43 6.49
N GLN A 144 3.11 16.61 6.71
CA GLN A 144 3.61 16.38 8.06
C GLN A 144 4.33 17.61 8.61
N GLU A 145 4.95 18.42 7.76
CA GLU A 145 5.61 19.67 8.15
C GLU A 145 4.60 20.73 8.62
N LEU A 146 3.34 20.64 8.17
CA LEU A 146 2.21 21.44 8.64
C LEU A 146 1.63 20.93 9.96
N LEU A 147 1.39 19.61 10.04
CA LEU A 147 0.61 19.00 11.12
C LEU A 147 1.44 18.66 12.35
N ALA A 148 2.70 18.24 12.17
CA ALA A 148 3.52 17.78 13.28
C ALA A 148 3.97 18.92 14.22
N PRO A 149 4.47 20.08 13.74
CA PRO A 149 4.96 21.12 14.63
C PRO A 149 3.84 21.83 15.39
N HIS A 150 4.14 22.21 16.63
CA HIS A 150 3.27 23.05 17.44
C HIS A 150 3.23 24.52 16.95
N SER A 151 4.33 25.00 16.35
CA SER A 151 4.48 26.37 15.85
C SER A 151 4.90 26.33 14.39
N VAL A 152 4.08 26.88 13.49
CA VAL A 152 4.37 26.98 12.05
C VAL A 152 4.14 28.42 11.61
N GLU A 153 5.17 29.05 11.05
CA GLU A 153 5.17 30.44 10.61
C GLU A 153 5.50 30.52 9.13
N PHE A 154 4.68 31.25 8.37
CA PHE A 154 4.77 31.35 6.92
C PHE A 154 5.49 32.64 6.51
N PHE A 155 6.43 32.52 5.58
CA PHE A 155 7.22 33.63 5.08
C PHE A 155 7.20 33.67 3.55
N SER A 156 7.20 34.88 3.00
CA SER A 156 7.30 35.13 1.55
C SER A 156 8.70 34.81 1.03
N LYS A 157 8.88 34.85 -0.29
CA LYS A 157 10.19 34.70 -0.94
C LYS A 157 11.20 35.79 -0.53
N GLU A 158 10.74 36.94 -0.06
CA GLU A 158 11.56 38.03 0.50
C GLU A 158 11.89 37.84 1.98
N GLY A 159 11.34 36.81 2.65
CA GLY A 159 11.50 36.59 4.08
C GLY A 159 10.54 37.42 4.95
N THR A 160 9.49 38.00 4.38
CA THR A 160 8.46 38.73 5.14
C THR A 160 7.47 37.75 5.75
N ARG A 161 7.17 37.90 7.04
CA ARG A 161 6.18 37.06 7.75
C ARG A 161 4.77 37.33 7.21
N LEU A 162 4.12 36.29 6.70
CA LEU A 162 2.76 36.32 6.16
C LEU A 162 1.70 35.97 7.22
N GLY A 163 2.08 35.20 8.24
CA GLY A 163 1.20 34.76 9.30
C GLY A 163 1.69 33.46 9.92
N ASP A 164 0.91 32.90 10.84
CA ASP A 164 1.14 31.58 11.42
C ASP A 164 -0.05 30.64 11.19
N LYS A 165 0.15 29.35 11.49
CA LYS A 165 -0.87 28.31 11.34
C LYS A 165 -2.17 28.65 12.08
N GLU A 166 -2.11 29.34 13.22
CA GLU A 166 -3.31 29.71 13.97
C GLU A 166 -4.07 30.85 13.26
N SER A 167 -3.37 31.91 12.86
CA SER A 167 -3.96 33.03 12.13
C SER A 167 -4.52 32.65 10.75
N LEU A 168 -3.94 31.63 10.10
CA LEU A 168 -4.26 31.23 8.73
C LEU A 168 -5.06 29.91 8.66
N LYS A 169 -5.49 29.34 9.80
CA LYS A 169 -6.11 28.00 9.84
C LYS A 169 -7.34 27.85 8.95
N HIS A 170 -8.16 28.90 8.82
CA HIS A 170 -9.34 28.89 7.95
C HIS A 170 -8.94 28.85 6.46
N THR A 171 -7.99 29.70 6.05
CA THR A 171 -7.41 29.69 4.71
C THR A 171 -6.75 28.35 4.38
N ILE A 172 -6.01 27.76 5.34
CA ILE A 172 -5.37 26.45 5.19
C ILE A 172 -6.42 25.34 5.07
N HIS A 173 -7.48 25.38 5.88
CA HIS A 173 -8.60 24.45 5.80
C HIS A 173 -9.26 24.48 4.41
N GLU A 174 -9.53 25.67 3.87
CA GLU A 174 -10.12 25.84 2.55
C GLU A 174 -9.26 25.23 1.43
N VAL A 175 -7.93 25.39 1.51
CA VAL A 175 -7.00 24.88 0.48
C VAL A 175 -6.80 23.36 0.58
N THR A 176 -6.76 22.83 1.80
CA THR A 176 -6.27 21.47 2.05
C THR A 176 -7.38 20.47 2.41
N GLY A 177 -8.55 20.94 2.84
CA GLY A 177 -9.61 20.12 3.41
C GLY A 177 -9.28 19.55 4.80
N ILE A 178 -8.16 19.93 5.40
CA ILE A 178 -7.75 19.45 6.74
C ILE A 178 -8.64 20.13 7.79
N PRO A 179 -9.29 19.38 8.70
CA PRO A 179 -10.15 19.94 9.74
C PRO A 179 -9.41 20.96 10.62
N ILE A 180 -10.12 22.01 11.05
CA ILE A 180 -9.56 23.08 11.89
C ILE A 180 -9.04 22.50 13.21
N GLU A 181 -9.69 21.46 13.74
CA GLU A 181 -9.31 20.74 14.95
C GLU A 181 -7.91 20.12 14.81
N ALA A 182 -7.61 19.52 13.65
CA ALA A 182 -6.29 18.96 13.35
C ALA A 182 -5.23 20.08 13.21
N LEU A 183 -5.57 21.19 12.55
CA LEU A 183 -4.67 22.35 12.42
C LEU A 183 -4.36 23.01 13.78
N SER A 184 -5.32 22.95 14.71
CA SER A 184 -5.22 23.48 16.08
C SER A 184 -4.51 22.52 17.05
N GLY A 185 -4.03 21.36 16.57
CA GLY A 185 -3.22 20.44 17.37
C GLY A 185 -3.97 19.32 18.09
N SER A 186 -5.22 19.02 17.71
CA SER A 186 -5.90 17.80 18.20
C SER A 186 -5.11 16.56 17.82
N ASP A 187 -5.18 15.50 18.63
CA ASP A 187 -4.46 14.26 18.32
C ASP A 187 -4.95 13.71 16.98
N LEU A 188 -4.02 13.52 16.03
CA LEU A 188 -4.32 12.99 14.71
C LEU A 188 -4.96 11.59 14.78
N SER A 189 -4.75 10.85 15.88
CA SER A 189 -5.34 9.55 16.11
C SER A 189 -6.86 9.57 16.29
N GLU A 190 -7.46 10.72 16.64
CA GLU A 190 -8.90 10.95 16.76
C GLU A 190 -9.61 10.98 15.41
N PHE A 191 -8.86 11.23 14.33
CA PHE A 191 -9.39 11.22 12.97
C PHE A 191 -9.30 9.82 12.37
N ASP A 192 -10.37 9.42 11.70
CA ASP A 192 -10.44 8.13 11.03
C ASP A 192 -9.34 7.98 9.96
N VAL A 193 -9.06 6.73 9.60
CA VAL A 193 -7.97 6.41 8.67
C VAL A 193 -8.21 7.03 7.29
N ALA A 194 -9.44 6.96 6.77
CA ALA A 194 -9.79 7.44 5.44
C ALA A 194 -9.62 8.97 5.32
N LYS A 195 -10.04 9.71 6.35
CA LYS A 195 -9.93 11.16 6.46
C LYS A 195 -8.48 11.61 6.53
N ARG A 196 -7.62 10.89 7.27
CA ARG A 196 -6.18 11.19 7.25
C ARG A 196 -5.54 10.93 5.88
N PHE A 197 -5.99 9.90 5.15
CA PHE A 197 -5.55 9.69 3.76
C PHE A 197 -6.03 10.80 2.82
N SER A 198 -7.25 11.32 3.02
CA SER A 198 -7.80 12.36 2.13
C SER A 198 -7.01 13.67 2.19
N TRP A 199 -6.33 13.96 3.31
CA TRP A 199 -5.44 15.14 3.45
C TRP A 199 -4.25 15.14 2.47
N ALA A 200 -3.92 13.99 1.89
CA ALA A 200 -2.87 13.85 0.89
C ALA A 200 -3.38 13.65 -0.54
N ALA A 201 -4.70 13.60 -0.77
CA ALA A 201 -5.28 13.28 -2.08
C ALA A 201 -4.80 14.21 -3.20
N ASN A 202 -4.63 15.51 -2.91
CA ASN A 202 -4.22 16.53 -3.87
C ASN A 202 -2.71 16.83 -3.84
N ARG A 203 -1.92 15.98 -3.17
CA ARG A 203 -0.48 16.19 -3.00
C ARG A 203 0.34 15.29 -3.93
N GLN A 204 1.50 15.78 -4.32
CA GLN A 204 2.42 15.16 -5.27
C GLN A 204 3.80 14.96 -4.63
N THR A 205 4.44 13.86 -5.00
CA THR A 205 5.79 13.48 -4.59
C THR A 205 6.66 13.27 -5.82
N THR A 206 7.98 13.35 -5.65
CA THR A 206 8.92 13.12 -6.76
C THR A 206 9.09 11.62 -6.99
N GLU A 207 9.41 10.88 -5.93
CA GLU A 207 9.31 9.41 -5.93
C GLU A 207 7.86 9.00 -5.70
N GLU A 208 7.40 7.93 -6.35
CA GLU A 208 6.00 7.54 -6.31
C GLU A 208 5.60 6.94 -4.94
N GLU A 209 6.50 6.18 -4.31
CA GLU A 209 6.30 5.55 -3.00
C GLU A 209 6.31 6.56 -1.85
N ASP A 210 6.96 7.72 -2.05
CA ASP A 210 6.92 8.82 -1.09
C ASP A 210 5.49 9.30 -0.82
N GLY A 211 4.55 9.05 -1.75
CA GLY A 211 3.11 9.30 -1.55
C GLY A 211 2.54 8.53 -0.35
N ALA A 212 3.13 7.38 0.01
CA ALA A 212 2.86 6.67 1.25
C ALA A 212 3.82 7.08 2.37
N TYR A 213 5.12 7.17 2.09
CA TYR A 213 6.13 7.37 3.14
C TYR A 213 5.96 8.72 3.87
N CYS A 214 5.51 9.76 3.18
CA CYS A 214 5.22 11.05 3.79
C CYS A 214 4.07 11.04 4.82
N LEU A 215 3.30 9.94 4.88
CA LEU A 215 2.18 9.75 5.80
C LEU A 215 2.53 8.91 7.03
N PHE A 216 3.73 8.33 7.11
CA PHE A 216 4.10 7.42 8.22
C PHE A 216 3.90 8.07 9.58
N GLY A 217 4.32 9.32 9.74
CA GLY A 217 4.16 10.07 10.98
C GLY A 217 2.71 10.42 11.33
N ILE A 218 1.88 10.73 10.32
CA ILE A 218 0.46 11.06 10.49
C ILE A 218 -0.33 9.85 11.00
N PHE A 219 0.04 8.65 10.56
CA PHE A 219 -0.47 7.40 11.12
C PHE A 219 0.34 6.92 12.33
N GLY A 220 1.50 7.51 12.58
CA GLY A 220 2.50 7.12 13.57
C GLY A 220 2.95 5.66 13.44
N VAL A 221 3.15 5.20 12.21
CA VAL A 221 3.69 3.88 11.91
C VAL A 221 5.19 3.98 11.62
N HIS A 222 5.91 2.88 11.85
CA HIS A 222 7.30 2.73 11.43
C HIS A 222 7.36 1.55 10.47
N LEU A 223 7.78 1.81 9.24
CA LEU A 223 7.73 0.85 8.15
C LEU A 223 9.03 0.92 7.32
N PRO A 224 9.51 -0.21 6.78
CA PRO A 224 10.64 -0.21 5.85
C PRO A 224 10.36 0.66 4.62
N LEU A 225 11.41 1.25 4.06
CA LEU A 225 11.34 1.93 2.75
C LEU A 225 11.80 0.95 1.68
N ILE A 226 10.95 0.68 0.70
CA ILE A 226 11.21 -0.24 -0.40
C ILE A 226 10.97 0.54 -1.70
N TYR A 227 11.96 1.34 -2.09
CA TYR A 227 11.91 2.02 -3.39
C TYR A 227 11.98 0.99 -4.53
N GLY A 228 11.10 1.12 -5.51
CA GLY A 228 10.81 0.12 -6.54
C GLY A 228 9.64 -0.81 -6.21
N GLU A 229 9.01 -0.70 -5.03
CA GLU A 229 7.76 -1.43 -4.74
C GLU A 229 6.55 -0.81 -5.44
N GLY A 230 6.63 0.45 -5.87
CA GLY A 230 5.53 1.17 -6.51
C GLY A 230 4.53 1.76 -5.52
N LYS A 231 3.87 2.85 -5.92
CA LYS A 231 3.00 3.66 -5.05
C LYS A 231 1.87 2.87 -4.40
N ASP A 232 1.18 2.02 -5.16
CA ASP A 232 -0.01 1.31 -4.68
C ASP A 232 0.34 0.29 -3.59
N ASN A 233 1.46 -0.43 -3.75
CA ASN A 233 1.96 -1.37 -2.75
C ASN A 233 2.39 -0.66 -1.46
N ALA A 234 3.11 0.45 -1.59
CA ALA A 234 3.52 1.26 -0.46
C ALA A 234 2.29 1.80 0.31
N LEU A 235 1.25 2.25 -0.41
CA LEU A 235 -0.01 2.71 0.19
C LEU A 235 -0.78 1.57 0.86
N GLU A 236 -0.86 0.38 0.26
CA GLU A 236 -1.54 -0.77 0.87
C GLU A 236 -0.88 -1.19 2.19
N ARG A 237 0.46 -1.23 2.21
CA ARG A 237 1.24 -1.55 3.41
C ARG A 237 1.02 -0.52 4.51
N LEU A 238 1.01 0.76 4.16
CA LEU A 238 0.67 1.83 5.09
C LEU A 238 -0.76 1.71 5.61
N ARG A 239 -1.75 1.51 4.73
CA ARG A 239 -3.17 1.38 5.11
C ARG A 239 -3.37 0.24 6.10
N SER A 240 -2.77 -0.91 5.83
CA SER A 240 -2.82 -2.07 6.72
C SER A 240 -2.25 -1.74 8.10
N ALA A 241 -1.08 -1.10 8.17
CA ALA A 241 -0.48 -0.68 9.44
C ALA A 241 -1.30 0.39 10.17
N ALA A 242 -1.87 1.36 9.44
CA ALA A 242 -2.68 2.44 9.97
C ALA A 242 -3.98 1.93 10.62
N ILE A 243 -4.69 1.02 9.94
CA ILE A 243 -5.91 0.38 10.44
C ILE A 243 -5.61 -0.38 11.74
N LEU A 244 -4.51 -1.15 11.75
CA LEU A 244 -4.08 -1.90 12.94
C LEU A 244 -3.74 -0.99 14.11
N LYS A 245 -3.14 0.17 13.86
CA LYS A 245 -2.78 1.13 14.91
C LYS A 245 -3.98 1.91 15.44
N HIS A 246 -4.88 2.35 14.56
CA HIS A 246 -6.06 3.15 14.93
C HIS A 246 -7.09 2.35 15.76
N LYS A 247 -7.15 1.02 15.58
CA LYS A 247 -8.11 0.15 16.28
C LYS A 247 -7.68 -0.29 17.70
N GLY A 248 -6.63 0.29 18.30
CA GLY A 248 -6.39 0.14 19.74
C GLY A 248 -5.83 -1.21 20.22
N ARG A 249 -5.09 -1.96 19.40
CA ARG A 249 -4.30 -3.09 19.93
C ARG A 249 -3.25 -2.56 20.89
N SER A 250 -3.31 -3.00 22.16
CA SER A 250 -2.25 -2.73 23.12
C SER A 250 -0.90 -3.24 22.60
N HIS A 251 0.19 -2.66 23.08
CA HIS A 251 1.54 -3.13 22.74
C HIS A 251 1.68 -4.65 22.94
N ASP A 252 1.17 -5.16 24.07
CA ASP A 252 1.20 -6.59 24.41
C ASP A 252 0.42 -7.45 23.40
N GLN A 253 -0.73 -6.98 22.92
CA GLN A 253 -1.49 -7.70 21.89
C GLN A 253 -0.77 -7.71 20.54
N LYS A 254 -0.06 -6.63 20.17
CA LYS A 254 0.73 -6.60 18.93
C LYS A 254 1.91 -7.55 19.00
N GLU A 255 2.64 -7.55 20.11
CA GLU A 255 3.76 -8.47 20.30
C GLU A 255 3.28 -9.93 20.32
N ARG A 256 2.19 -10.20 21.03
CA ARG A 256 1.60 -11.54 21.13
C ARG A 256 1.08 -12.03 19.79
N LEU A 257 0.43 -11.17 19.01
CA LEU A 257 0.04 -11.53 17.65
C LEU A 257 1.26 -11.80 16.77
N GLY A 258 2.32 -10.98 16.86
CA GLY A 258 3.56 -11.22 16.12
C GLY A 258 4.14 -12.61 16.38
N LYS A 259 4.11 -13.05 17.65
CA LYS A 259 4.51 -14.41 18.05
C LYS A 259 3.60 -15.49 17.45
N ILE A 260 2.27 -15.31 17.50
CA ILE A 260 1.29 -16.23 16.91
C ILE A 260 1.50 -16.34 15.40
N CYS A 261 1.63 -15.21 14.72
CA CYS A 261 1.84 -15.12 13.28
C CYS A 261 3.13 -15.83 12.84
N SER A 262 4.23 -15.62 13.58
CA SER A 262 5.48 -16.35 13.34
C SER A 262 5.31 -17.86 13.57
N TRP A 263 4.60 -18.25 14.63
CA TRP A 263 4.34 -19.65 14.96
C TRP A 263 3.50 -20.38 13.90
N LEU A 264 2.50 -19.71 13.31
CA LEU A 264 1.70 -20.26 12.21
C LEU A 264 2.58 -20.61 11.01
N SER A 265 3.68 -19.86 10.77
CA SER A 265 4.62 -20.07 9.67
C SER A 265 3.89 -20.22 8.32
N ALA A 266 2.94 -19.31 8.08
CA ALA A 266 2.06 -19.37 6.94
C ALA A 266 2.76 -18.96 5.63
N PRO A 267 2.54 -19.69 4.52
CA PRO A 267 2.99 -19.25 3.21
C PRO A 267 2.23 -17.99 2.75
N ASP A 268 2.93 -17.13 2.02
CA ASP A 268 2.41 -15.85 1.51
C ASP A 268 1.72 -16.02 0.14
N PRO A 269 0.38 -15.86 0.07
CA PRO A 269 -0.37 -15.99 -1.18
C PRO A 269 -0.31 -14.71 -2.04
N SER A 270 0.18 -13.58 -1.51
CA SER A 270 0.22 -12.30 -2.23
C SER A 270 1.14 -12.36 -3.46
N THR A 271 2.17 -13.20 -3.40
CA THR A 271 3.08 -13.45 -4.53
C THR A 271 2.34 -13.97 -5.77
N ASN A 272 1.40 -14.90 -5.61
CA ASN A 272 0.57 -15.42 -6.69
C ASN A 272 -0.47 -14.39 -7.14
N TYR A 273 -1.10 -13.70 -6.18
CA TYR A 273 -2.04 -12.62 -6.47
C TYR A 273 -1.40 -11.53 -7.34
N HIS A 274 -0.25 -10.96 -6.95
CA HIS A 274 0.44 -9.92 -7.70
C HIS A 274 0.89 -10.40 -9.09
N LYS A 275 1.35 -11.65 -9.20
CA LYS A 275 1.71 -12.24 -10.49
C LYS A 275 0.51 -12.33 -11.42
N ALA A 276 -0.64 -12.78 -10.91
CA ALA A 276 -1.87 -12.89 -11.68
C ALA A 276 -2.45 -11.50 -12.03
N HIS A 277 -2.47 -10.59 -11.07
CA HIS A 277 -2.95 -9.21 -11.23
C HIS A 277 -2.13 -8.45 -12.26
N LYS A 278 -0.79 -8.58 -12.23
CA LYS A 278 0.10 -7.97 -13.25
C LYS A 278 -0.14 -8.52 -14.66
N GLN A 279 -0.57 -9.76 -14.78
CA GLN A 279 -0.87 -10.39 -16.08
C GLN A 279 -2.29 -10.08 -16.57
N ARG A 280 -3.18 -9.66 -15.66
CA ARG A 280 -4.56 -9.33 -15.96
C ARG A 280 -4.63 -8.09 -16.86
N GLN A 281 -5.56 -8.12 -17.81
CA GLN A 281 -5.91 -6.95 -18.61
C GLN A 281 -7.07 -6.20 -17.95
N ALA A 282 -7.12 -4.89 -18.16
CA ALA A 282 -8.24 -4.08 -17.69
C ALA A 282 -9.57 -4.69 -18.18
N GLU A 283 -10.61 -4.64 -17.34
CA GLU A 283 -11.97 -5.13 -17.63
C GLU A 283 -12.13 -6.65 -17.77
N THR A 284 -11.07 -7.45 -17.64
CA THR A 284 -11.17 -8.91 -17.59
C THR A 284 -11.94 -9.38 -16.34
N GLY A 285 -12.90 -10.29 -16.53
CA GLY A 285 -13.70 -10.89 -15.45
C GLY A 285 -14.93 -10.09 -15.01
N LEU A 286 -15.22 -8.93 -15.64
CA LEU A 286 -16.39 -8.10 -15.28
C LEU A 286 -17.71 -8.85 -15.46
N TRP A 287 -17.83 -9.69 -16.49
CA TRP A 287 -19.03 -10.49 -16.74
C TRP A 287 -19.44 -11.34 -15.52
N LEU A 288 -18.46 -11.81 -14.72
CA LEU A 288 -18.74 -12.55 -13.50
C LEU A 288 -19.08 -11.59 -12.36
N LEU A 289 -18.29 -10.54 -12.18
CA LEU A 289 -18.46 -9.57 -11.09
C LEU A 289 -19.80 -8.83 -11.16
N GLU A 290 -20.32 -8.61 -12.36
CA GLU A 290 -21.63 -7.99 -12.63
C GLU A 290 -22.77 -9.02 -12.73
N SER A 291 -22.47 -10.32 -12.63
CA SER A 291 -23.47 -11.36 -12.71
C SER A 291 -24.36 -11.43 -11.47
N THR A 292 -25.60 -11.84 -11.66
CA THR A 292 -26.53 -12.14 -10.56
C THR A 292 -26.04 -13.27 -9.67
N LYS A 293 -25.27 -14.23 -10.22
CA LYS A 293 -24.66 -15.33 -9.46
C LYS A 293 -23.63 -14.82 -8.46
N PHE A 294 -22.74 -13.92 -8.87
CA PHE A 294 -21.73 -13.35 -7.99
C PHE A 294 -22.35 -12.44 -6.92
N ALA A 295 -23.34 -11.62 -7.29
CA ALA A 295 -24.09 -10.82 -6.33
C ALA A 295 -24.81 -11.69 -5.29
N LYS A 296 -25.52 -12.75 -5.74
CA LYS A 296 -26.16 -13.74 -4.85
C LYS A 296 -25.13 -14.37 -3.91
N TRP A 297 -23.99 -14.82 -4.43
CA TRP A 297 -22.94 -15.40 -3.60
C TRP A 297 -22.43 -14.42 -2.54
N LYS A 298 -22.22 -13.15 -2.90
CA LYS A 298 -21.70 -12.14 -1.98
C LYS A 298 -22.67 -11.78 -0.85
N GLU A 299 -23.98 -11.85 -1.10
CA GLU A 299 -25.02 -11.38 -0.17
C GLU A 299 -25.72 -12.51 0.61
N SER A 300 -25.70 -13.75 0.10
CA SER A 300 -26.41 -14.88 0.72
C SER A 300 -25.66 -15.44 1.93
N VAL A 301 -26.40 -15.96 2.90
CA VAL A 301 -25.82 -16.64 4.08
C VAL A 301 -25.10 -17.93 3.69
N ALA A 302 -23.95 -18.19 4.33
CA ALA A 302 -23.17 -19.42 4.16
C ALA A 302 -22.95 -19.84 2.69
N SER A 303 -22.67 -18.87 1.81
CA SER A 303 -22.69 -19.08 0.36
C SER A 303 -21.42 -19.76 -0.16
N ARG A 304 -21.57 -20.51 -1.25
CA ARG A 304 -20.47 -21.23 -1.89
C ARG A 304 -20.56 -21.06 -3.40
N LEU A 305 -19.45 -20.88 -4.10
CA LEU A 305 -19.41 -20.74 -5.55
C LEU A 305 -18.21 -21.49 -6.11
N TRP A 306 -18.46 -22.40 -7.04
CA TRP A 306 -17.40 -23.17 -7.69
C TRP A 306 -17.22 -22.79 -9.16
N LEU A 307 -16.05 -22.26 -9.50
CA LEU A 307 -15.65 -21.93 -10.86
C LEU A 307 -14.76 -23.04 -11.43
N TYR A 308 -15.20 -23.72 -12.49
CA TYR A 308 -14.40 -24.78 -13.09
C TYR A 308 -14.18 -24.58 -14.58
N GLY A 309 -13.02 -25.04 -15.07
CA GLY A 309 -12.70 -24.95 -16.49
C GLY A 309 -11.40 -25.64 -16.85
N ILE A 310 -11.12 -25.71 -18.15
CA ILE A 310 -9.92 -26.36 -18.69
C ILE A 310 -8.63 -25.65 -18.23
N PRO A 311 -7.46 -26.31 -18.28
CA PRO A 311 -6.18 -25.64 -18.06
C PRO A 311 -6.06 -24.40 -18.97
N GLY A 312 -5.53 -23.30 -18.43
CA GLY A 312 -5.32 -22.09 -19.21
C GLY A 312 -6.55 -21.21 -19.45
N CYS A 313 -7.77 -21.57 -19.06
CA CYS A 313 -8.98 -20.74 -19.31
C CYS A 313 -9.09 -19.46 -18.46
N GLY A 314 -8.02 -19.04 -17.77
CA GLY A 314 -7.99 -17.80 -17.02
C GLY A 314 -8.53 -17.86 -15.58
N LYS A 315 -8.74 -19.05 -14.99
CA LYS A 315 -9.16 -19.21 -13.58
C LYS A 315 -8.40 -18.31 -12.61
N THR A 316 -7.07 -18.41 -12.61
CA THR A 316 -6.18 -17.63 -11.71
C THR A 316 -6.27 -16.11 -11.97
N ILE A 317 -6.43 -15.70 -13.22
CA ILE A 317 -6.65 -14.29 -13.58
C ILE A 317 -8.00 -13.80 -13.06
N LEU A 318 -9.04 -14.62 -13.19
CA LEU A 318 -10.37 -14.33 -12.66
C LEU A 318 -10.38 -14.27 -11.13
N SER A 319 -9.67 -15.18 -10.45
CA SER A 319 -9.46 -15.12 -9.00
C SER A 319 -8.81 -13.81 -8.57
N SER A 320 -7.81 -13.31 -9.31
CA SER A 320 -7.21 -12.00 -9.01
C SER A 320 -8.21 -10.84 -9.15
N ALA A 321 -9.12 -10.90 -10.13
CA ALA A 321 -10.17 -9.91 -10.31
C ALA A 321 -11.18 -9.91 -9.16
N ILE A 322 -11.60 -11.10 -8.73
CA ILE A 322 -12.49 -11.29 -7.59
C ILE A 322 -11.85 -10.79 -6.30
N ILE A 323 -10.59 -11.18 -6.05
CA ILE A 323 -9.85 -10.76 -4.86
C ILE A 323 -9.70 -9.24 -4.81
N GLU A 324 -9.33 -8.60 -5.92
CA GLU A 324 -9.25 -7.13 -6.00
C GLU A 324 -10.60 -6.48 -5.65
N HIS A 325 -11.70 -6.96 -6.26
CA HIS A 325 -13.04 -6.45 -5.97
C HIS A 325 -13.42 -6.62 -4.49
N LEU A 326 -13.10 -7.78 -3.89
CA LEU A 326 -13.40 -8.05 -2.48
C LEU A 326 -12.52 -7.25 -1.53
N LEU A 327 -11.23 -7.03 -1.86
CA LEU A 327 -10.33 -6.18 -1.09
C LEU A 327 -10.80 -4.72 -1.11
N GLN A 328 -11.29 -4.24 -2.25
CA GLN A 328 -11.92 -2.91 -2.36
C GLN A 328 -13.24 -2.84 -1.59
N HIS A 329 -14.07 -3.88 -1.66
CA HIS A 329 -15.35 -3.93 -0.94
C HIS A 329 -15.16 -3.93 0.59
N CYS A 330 -14.16 -4.66 1.07
CA CYS A 330 -13.84 -4.71 2.50
C CYS A 330 -12.96 -3.53 2.95
N HIS A 331 -12.58 -2.60 2.06
CA HIS A 331 -11.58 -1.57 2.32
C HIS A 331 -11.96 -0.69 3.53
N ASP A 332 -13.21 -0.24 3.56
CA ASP A 332 -13.72 0.70 4.55
C ASP A 332 -14.49 -0.01 5.68
N ASN A 333 -14.92 -1.25 5.47
CA ASN A 333 -15.72 -2.00 6.43
C ASN A 333 -14.89 -3.02 7.21
N THR A 334 -14.55 -2.62 8.43
CA THR A 334 -13.74 -3.41 9.36
C THR A 334 -14.40 -4.65 9.94
N SER A 335 -15.71 -4.80 9.75
CA SER A 335 -16.46 -6.01 10.09
C SER A 335 -16.38 -7.08 9.01
N MET A 336 -15.77 -6.77 7.86
CA MET A 336 -15.60 -7.71 6.75
C MET A 336 -14.12 -8.06 6.57
N VAL A 337 -13.85 -9.27 6.11
CA VAL A 337 -12.49 -9.71 5.79
C VAL A 337 -12.47 -10.55 4.53
N THR A 338 -11.47 -10.31 3.68
CA THR A 338 -11.13 -11.15 2.54
C THR A 338 -9.86 -11.93 2.87
N ALA A 339 -9.90 -13.25 2.73
CA ALA A 339 -8.76 -14.13 2.81
C ALA A 339 -8.67 -14.96 1.53
N TYR A 340 -7.47 -15.25 1.05
CA TYR A 340 -7.31 -16.00 -0.18
C TYR A 340 -6.09 -16.91 -0.15
N PHE A 341 -6.11 -17.94 -0.98
CA PHE A 341 -5.00 -18.86 -1.17
C PHE A 341 -4.92 -19.33 -2.61
N TYR A 342 -3.69 -19.45 -3.12
CA TYR A 342 -3.41 -20.01 -4.44
C TYR A 342 -2.66 -21.32 -4.25
N PHE A 343 -3.23 -22.43 -4.71
CA PHE A 343 -2.46 -23.64 -4.89
C PHE A 343 -1.56 -23.48 -6.13
N ASP A 344 -0.29 -23.92 -6.02
CA ASP A 344 0.72 -23.73 -7.07
C ASP A 344 1.60 -24.98 -7.19
N PHE A 345 1.56 -25.63 -8.36
CA PHE A 345 2.42 -26.78 -8.68
C PHE A 345 3.93 -26.51 -8.56
N ASN A 346 4.37 -25.25 -8.56
CA ASN A 346 5.78 -24.87 -8.45
C ASN A 346 6.21 -24.56 -7.01
N ASP A 347 5.28 -24.48 -6.06
CA ASP A 347 5.57 -24.12 -4.67
C ASP A 347 5.05 -25.19 -3.72
N THR A 348 5.97 -26.03 -3.22
CA THR A 348 5.65 -27.14 -2.31
C THR A 348 4.89 -26.71 -1.05
N GLN A 349 5.09 -25.48 -0.55
CA GLN A 349 4.34 -24.99 0.60
C GLN A 349 2.88 -24.69 0.23
N LYS A 350 2.63 -24.29 -1.01
CA LYS A 350 1.30 -24.01 -1.56
C LYS A 350 0.60 -25.24 -2.13
N GLN A 351 1.14 -26.43 -1.96
CA GLN A 351 0.48 -27.69 -2.31
C GLN A 351 -0.11 -28.41 -1.09
N ASN A 352 0.13 -27.87 0.11
CA ASN A 352 -0.26 -28.48 1.38
C ASN A 352 -1.52 -27.80 1.95
N PRO A 353 -2.60 -28.56 2.22
CA PRO A 353 -3.86 -28.00 2.70
C PRO A 353 -3.82 -27.50 4.16
N GLU A 354 -2.97 -28.05 5.02
CA GLU A 354 -2.76 -27.49 6.36
C GLU A 354 -2.10 -26.11 6.28
N LEU A 355 -1.14 -25.92 5.37
CA LEU A 355 -0.48 -24.63 5.15
C LEU A 355 -1.44 -23.59 4.54
N MET A 356 -2.37 -24.02 3.68
CA MET A 356 -3.50 -23.18 3.25
C MET A 356 -4.28 -22.66 4.46
N LEU A 357 -4.70 -23.55 5.38
CA LEU A 357 -5.48 -23.16 6.55
C LEU A 357 -4.71 -22.18 7.47
N ARG A 358 -3.41 -22.41 7.66
CA ARG A 358 -2.53 -21.47 8.39
C ARG A 358 -2.48 -20.09 7.72
N SER A 359 -2.42 -20.06 6.40
CA SER A 359 -2.42 -18.81 5.61
C SER A 359 -3.74 -18.04 5.70
N LEU A 360 -4.87 -18.74 5.65
CA LEU A 360 -6.19 -18.13 5.84
C LEU A 360 -6.33 -17.57 7.26
N LEU A 361 -5.98 -18.35 8.29
CA LEU A 361 -6.01 -17.90 9.68
C LEU A 361 -5.10 -16.69 9.89
N TYR A 362 -3.90 -16.71 9.33
CA TYR A 362 -2.98 -15.56 9.38
C TYR A 362 -3.65 -14.30 8.83
N GLN A 363 -4.26 -14.35 7.64
CA GLN A 363 -4.93 -13.21 7.02
C GLN A 363 -6.11 -12.69 7.85
N VAL A 364 -6.93 -13.59 8.39
CA VAL A 364 -8.04 -13.24 9.29
C VAL A 364 -7.53 -12.53 10.56
N LEU A 365 -6.46 -13.04 11.16
CA LEU A 365 -5.83 -12.44 12.34
C LEU A 365 -5.20 -11.07 12.06
N GLN A 366 -4.66 -10.84 10.86
CA GLN A 366 -4.16 -9.52 10.46
C GLN A 366 -5.27 -8.48 10.40
N ARG A 367 -6.52 -8.87 10.16
CA ARG A 367 -7.67 -7.94 10.12
C ARG A 367 -8.44 -7.86 11.43
N SER A 368 -8.30 -8.84 12.31
CA SER A 368 -8.99 -8.92 13.61
C SER A 368 -8.60 -7.76 14.52
N VAL A 369 -9.50 -7.21 15.32
CA VAL A 369 -9.13 -6.16 16.29
C VAL A 369 -8.45 -6.79 17.50
N VAL A 370 -9.09 -7.82 18.05
CA VAL A 370 -8.65 -8.58 19.21
C VAL A 370 -8.26 -9.98 18.75
N ILE A 371 -7.24 -10.58 19.36
CA ILE A 371 -6.89 -11.98 19.11
C ILE A 371 -8.05 -12.85 19.59
N ALA A 372 -8.58 -13.71 18.72
CA ALA A 372 -9.65 -14.63 19.10
C ALA A 372 -9.22 -15.51 20.27
N LYS A 373 -10.10 -15.65 21.28
CA LYS A 373 -9.79 -16.42 22.50
C LYS A 373 -9.34 -17.85 22.19
N GLY A 374 -9.97 -18.50 21.22
CA GLY A 374 -9.56 -19.83 20.76
C GLY A 374 -8.16 -19.89 20.18
N VAL A 375 -7.78 -18.89 19.39
CA VAL A 375 -6.43 -18.79 18.80
C VAL A 375 -5.38 -18.56 19.91
N ASP A 376 -5.69 -17.68 20.86
CA ASP A 376 -4.79 -17.38 21.98
C ASP A 376 -4.60 -18.58 22.91
N ALA A 377 -5.68 -19.29 23.21
CA ALA A 377 -5.68 -20.52 24.00
C ALA A 377 -4.91 -21.63 23.27
N LEU A 378 -5.12 -21.79 21.96
CA LEU A 378 -4.39 -22.76 21.15
C LEU A 378 -2.88 -22.49 21.19
N PHE A 379 -2.47 -21.25 20.91
CA PHE A 379 -1.07 -20.84 20.98
C PHE A 379 -0.44 -21.13 22.35
N SER A 380 -1.17 -20.83 23.43
CA SER A 380 -0.72 -21.08 24.80
C SER A 380 -0.59 -22.59 25.09
N SER A 381 -1.55 -23.40 24.63
CA SER A 381 -1.53 -24.86 24.79
C SER A 381 -0.37 -25.54 24.03
N CYS A 382 0.08 -24.90 22.94
CA CYS A 382 1.24 -25.29 22.15
C CYS A 382 2.58 -24.77 22.74
N GLU A 383 2.63 -24.57 24.06
CA GLU A 383 3.80 -24.05 24.80
C GLU A 383 4.28 -22.69 24.28
N ASN A 384 3.35 -21.79 23.98
CA ASN A 384 3.64 -20.49 23.36
C ASN A 384 4.43 -20.60 22.05
N GLY A 385 4.06 -21.59 21.23
CA GLY A 385 4.57 -21.77 19.87
C GLY A 385 5.78 -22.70 19.72
N ARG A 386 6.16 -23.46 20.76
CA ARG A 386 7.23 -24.47 20.65
C ARG A 386 6.77 -25.76 19.97
N ARG A 387 5.48 -26.07 20.04
CA ARG A 387 4.86 -27.21 19.36
C ARG A 387 3.89 -26.74 18.29
N GLN A 388 3.66 -27.56 17.27
CA GLN A 388 2.67 -27.30 16.23
C GLN A 388 1.28 -27.81 16.66
N PRO A 389 0.18 -27.14 16.28
CA PRO A 389 -1.16 -27.58 16.63
C PRO A 389 -1.57 -28.78 15.75
N SER A 390 -2.49 -29.61 16.25
CA SER A 390 -3.17 -30.59 15.39
C SER A 390 -4.08 -29.89 14.39
N LEU A 391 -4.34 -30.50 13.23
CA LEU A 391 -5.27 -29.98 12.22
C LEU A 391 -6.66 -29.66 12.80
N HIS A 392 -7.22 -30.55 13.64
CA HIS A 392 -8.54 -30.34 14.25
C HIS A 392 -8.59 -29.07 15.11
N ALA A 393 -7.57 -28.88 15.95
CA ALA A 393 -7.47 -27.69 16.80
C ALA A 393 -7.26 -26.41 15.97
N LEU A 394 -6.53 -26.50 14.86
CA LEU A 394 -6.34 -25.38 13.93
C LEU A 394 -7.63 -25.01 13.19
N LEU A 395 -8.43 -26.00 12.76
CA LEU A 395 -9.76 -25.80 12.19
C LEU A 395 -10.69 -25.09 13.18
N ASP A 396 -10.72 -25.55 14.44
CA ASP A 396 -11.55 -24.92 15.47
C ASP A 396 -11.12 -23.47 15.77
N ALA A 397 -9.81 -23.22 15.88
CA ALA A 397 -9.29 -21.88 16.07
C ALA A 397 -9.61 -20.95 14.89
N THR A 398 -9.55 -21.47 13.66
CA THR A 398 -9.94 -20.74 12.45
C THR A 398 -11.42 -20.37 12.46
N ARG A 399 -12.29 -21.33 12.78
CA ARG A 399 -13.73 -21.11 12.94
C ARG A 399 -14.01 -20.00 13.94
N GLN A 400 -13.40 -20.05 15.13
CA GLN A 400 -13.57 -19.03 16.17
C GLN A 400 -13.05 -17.63 15.76
N ALA A 401 -11.98 -17.57 14.96
CA ALA A 401 -11.47 -16.30 14.45
C ALA A 401 -12.45 -15.69 13.41
N MET A 402 -13.00 -16.51 12.52
CA MET A 402 -13.95 -16.08 11.50
C MET A 402 -15.30 -15.64 12.08
N GLN A 403 -15.72 -16.17 13.23
CA GLN A 403 -16.93 -15.75 13.94
C GLN A 403 -16.93 -14.29 14.41
N GLN A 404 -15.77 -13.63 14.43
CA GLN A 404 -15.66 -12.23 14.89
C GLN A 404 -16.05 -11.21 13.83
N PHE A 405 -16.30 -11.63 12.60
CA PHE A 405 -16.59 -10.77 11.46
C PHE A 405 -18.06 -10.88 11.05
N ALA A 406 -18.62 -9.80 10.52
CA ALA A 406 -19.94 -9.79 9.89
C ALA A 406 -19.93 -10.58 8.58
N HIS A 407 -18.85 -10.51 7.80
CA HIS A 407 -18.64 -11.31 6.59
C HIS A 407 -17.18 -11.74 6.43
N VAL A 408 -16.98 -12.98 6.02
CA VAL A 408 -15.67 -13.57 5.72
C VAL A 408 -15.73 -14.13 4.30
N TYR A 409 -15.02 -13.50 3.37
CA TYR A 409 -14.90 -13.95 2.00
C TYR A 409 -13.60 -14.74 1.84
N VAL A 410 -13.70 -16.00 1.45
CA VAL A 410 -12.53 -16.87 1.21
C VAL A 410 -12.47 -17.26 -0.27
N VAL A 411 -11.33 -16.99 -0.92
CA VAL A 411 -11.08 -17.38 -2.30
C VAL A 411 -9.94 -18.40 -2.37
N LEU A 412 -10.24 -19.61 -2.85
CA LEU A 412 -9.26 -20.68 -3.05
C LEU A 412 -9.07 -20.94 -4.53
N ASP A 413 -7.90 -20.56 -5.06
CA ASP A 413 -7.57 -20.76 -6.46
C ASP A 413 -6.90 -22.10 -6.70
N ALA A 414 -7.36 -22.79 -7.75
CA ALA A 414 -6.75 -23.97 -8.35
C ALA A 414 -6.65 -25.19 -7.40
N LEU A 415 -7.77 -25.63 -6.81
CA LEU A 415 -7.79 -26.80 -5.91
C LEU A 415 -7.15 -28.07 -6.50
N ASP A 416 -7.13 -28.20 -7.83
CA ASP A 416 -6.45 -29.29 -8.54
C ASP A 416 -4.93 -29.30 -8.40
N GLU A 417 -4.31 -28.20 -7.96
CA GLU A 417 -2.86 -28.13 -7.72
C GLU A 417 -2.45 -28.54 -6.29
N CYS A 418 -3.42 -28.90 -5.44
CA CYS A 418 -3.13 -29.49 -4.13
C CYS A 418 -2.58 -30.92 -4.28
N MET A 419 -1.51 -31.24 -3.54
CA MET A 419 -0.91 -32.57 -3.56
C MET A 419 -1.74 -33.58 -2.74
N GLN A 420 -2.28 -33.15 -1.60
CA GLN A 420 -3.04 -33.98 -0.66
C GLN A 420 -4.56 -33.71 -0.80
N ARG A 421 -5.11 -33.98 -1.99
CA ARG A 421 -6.50 -33.61 -2.31
C ARG A 421 -7.54 -34.26 -1.41
N SER A 422 -7.37 -35.51 -1.00
CA SER A 422 -8.30 -36.16 -0.07
C SER A 422 -8.41 -35.38 1.25
N GLU A 423 -7.27 -35.01 1.82
CA GLU A 423 -7.23 -34.22 3.06
C GLU A 423 -7.83 -32.81 2.86
N LEU A 424 -7.57 -32.18 1.70
CA LEU A 424 -8.19 -30.90 1.34
C LEU A 424 -9.72 -31.01 1.29
N MET A 425 -10.25 -32.06 0.65
CA MET A 425 -11.69 -32.26 0.55
C MET A 425 -12.33 -32.50 1.91
N ASP A 426 -11.72 -33.32 2.76
CA ASP A 426 -12.18 -33.54 4.15
C ASP A 426 -12.19 -32.22 4.94
N MET A 427 -11.18 -31.36 4.75
CA MET A 427 -11.14 -30.04 5.37
C MET A 427 -12.23 -29.11 4.86
N LEU A 428 -12.45 -29.05 3.54
CA LEU A 428 -13.48 -28.18 2.95
C LEU A 428 -14.89 -28.63 3.33
N GLU A 429 -15.13 -29.94 3.44
CA GLU A 429 -16.38 -30.50 3.96
C GLU A 429 -16.59 -30.10 5.43
N ALA A 430 -15.53 -30.20 6.26
CA ALA A 430 -15.59 -29.73 7.64
C ALA A 430 -15.89 -28.22 7.75
N VAL A 431 -15.26 -27.39 6.90
CA VAL A 431 -15.51 -25.94 6.82
C VAL A 431 -16.93 -25.65 6.34
N ALA A 432 -17.43 -26.37 5.32
CA ALA A 432 -18.79 -26.23 4.84
C ALA A 432 -19.83 -26.63 5.90
N GLY A 433 -19.50 -27.62 6.74
CA GLY A 433 -20.30 -28.02 7.89
C GLY A 433 -20.23 -27.07 9.09
N TRP A 434 -19.39 -26.02 9.04
CA TRP A 434 -19.45 -24.97 10.04
C TRP A 434 -20.77 -24.21 9.92
N GLN A 435 -21.48 -24.05 11.04
CA GLN A 435 -22.71 -23.25 11.13
C GLN A 435 -22.35 -21.75 11.16
N LEU A 436 -21.68 -21.27 10.11
CA LEU A 436 -21.24 -19.89 9.93
C LEU A 436 -21.99 -19.23 8.78
N ASP A 437 -23.05 -18.51 9.11
CA ASP A 437 -23.85 -17.76 8.14
C ASP A 437 -23.06 -16.64 7.44
N ASN A 438 -21.98 -16.19 8.07
CA ASN A 438 -21.11 -15.11 7.60
C ASN A 438 -19.96 -15.56 6.68
N LEU A 439 -19.84 -16.86 6.38
CA LEU A 439 -18.74 -17.39 5.57
C LEU A 439 -19.15 -17.58 4.10
N HIS A 440 -18.39 -16.98 3.19
CA HIS A 440 -18.61 -17.06 1.75
C HIS A 440 -17.38 -17.72 1.09
N LEU A 441 -17.55 -18.91 0.53
CA LEU A 441 -16.46 -19.67 -0.10
C LEU A 441 -16.53 -19.57 -1.62
N LEU A 442 -15.44 -19.15 -2.26
CA LEU A 442 -15.27 -19.24 -3.70
C LEU A 442 -14.07 -20.11 -4.02
N MET A 443 -14.26 -21.08 -4.89
CA MET A 443 -13.25 -22.07 -5.23
C MET A 443 -13.08 -22.15 -6.74
N THR A 444 -11.84 -22.28 -7.21
CA THR A 444 -11.56 -22.57 -8.62
C THR A 444 -10.84 -23.89 -8.78
N SER A 445 -11.15 -24.65 -9.84
CA SER A 445 -10.42 -25.88 -10.15
C SER A 445 -10.62 -26.36 -11.59
N ARG A 446 -9.93 -27.43 -11.97
CA ARG A 446 -10.37 -28.29 -13.07
C ARG A 446 -11.59 -29.12 -12.65
N LYS A 447 -12.34 -29.57 -13.66
CA LYS A 447 -13.46 -30.50 -13.48
C LYS A 447 -12.97 -31.94 -13.40
N GLU A 448 -12.19 -32.25 -12.38
CA GLU A 448 -11.69 -33.61 -12.11
C GLU A 448 -12.67 -34.35 -11.19
N ARG A 449 -12.82 -35.67 -11.41
CA ARG A 449 -13.92 -36.46 -10.81
C ARG A 449 -13.90 -36.52 -9.29
N ASP A 450 -12.71 -36.53 -8.70
CA ASP A 450 -12.48 -36.50 -7.26
C ASP A 450 -12.95 -35.18 -6.64
N ILE A 451 -12.61 -34.06 -7.28
CA ILE A 451 -13.02 -32.71 -6.85
C ILE A 451 -14.52 -32.51 -7.03
N GLU A 452 -15.06 -32.87 -8.21
CA GLU A 452 -16.49 -32.75 -8.53
C GLU A 452 -17.34 -33.51 -7.51
N ARG A 453 -17.03 -34.79 -7.26
CA ARG A 453 -17.79 -35.63 -6.34
C ARG A 453 -17.81 -35.08 -4.91
N SER A 454 -16.72 -34.47 -4.46
CA SER A 454 -16.67 -33.90 -3.12
C SER A 454 -17.46 -32.60 -3.03
N LEU A 455 -17.27 -31.68 -3.99
CA LEU A 455 -17.94 -30.39 -3.98
C LEU A 455 -19.46 -30.50 -4.16
N GLU A 456 -19.94 -31.47 -4.95
CA GLU A 456 -21.38 -31.76 -5.09
C GLU A 456 -22.08 -32.11 -3.76
N GLY A 457 -21.32 -32.48 -2.72
CA GLY A 457 -21.87 -32.74 -1.39
C GLY A 457 -22.37 -31.49 -0.66
N TYR A 458 -21.88 -30.29 -1.02
CA TYR A 458 -22.20 -29.05 -0.31
C TYR A 458 -22.27 -27.78 -1.19
N VAL A 459 -22.02 -27.90 -2.49
CA VAL A 459 -22.21 -26.84 -3.49
C VAL A 459 -23.40 -27.21 -4.38
N GLU A 460 -24.41 -26.35 -4.42
CA GLU A 460 -25.59 -26.57 -5.27
C GLU A 460 -25.22 -26.40 -6.76
N GLY A 461 -25.90 -27.13 -7.65
CA GLY A 461 -25.63 -27.07 -9.09
C GLY A 461 -25.76 -25.65 -9.67
N ASP A 462 -26.71 -24.86 -9.17
CA ASP A 462 -26.92 -23.47 -9.58
C ASP A 462 -25.79 -22.53 -9.15
N ASP A 463 -25.02 -22.92 -8.12
CA ASP A 463 -23.86 -22.20 -7.60
C ASP A 463 -22.53 -22.71 -8.19
N THR A 464 -22.60 -23.27 -9.40
CA THR A 464 -21.43 -23.60 -10.22
C THR A 464 -21.37 -22.73 -11.49
N VAL A 465 -20.15 -22.43 -11.93
CA VAL A 465 -19.88 -21.68 -13.16
C VAL A 465 -18.83 -22.40 -13.98
N CYS A 466 -19.21 -22.78 -15.20
CA CYS A 466 -18.30 -23.37 -16.16
C CYS A 466 -17.63 -22.27 -17.01
N LEU A 467 -16.31 -22.18 -16.93
CA LEU A 467 -15.50 -21.30 -17.77
C LEU A 467 -15.29 -21.98 -19.14
N GLN A 468 -16.34 -21.97 -19.97
CA GLN A 468 -16.32 -22.44 -21.36
C GLN A 468 -16.33 -21.26 -22.36
N ARG A 469 -16.00 -21.57 -23.61
CA ARG A 469 -15.68 -20.65 -24.72
C ARG A 469 -16.55 -19.39 -24.76
N ASP A 470 -17.87 -19.54 -24.81
CA ASP A 470 -18.78 -18.42 -25.07
C ASP A 470 -18.72 -17.29 -24.01
N VAL A 471 -18.25 -17.58 -22.79
CA VAL A 471 -18.15 -16.62 -21.69
C VAL A 471 -16.76 -16.00 -21.59
N VAL A 472 -15.71 -16.73 -21.99
CA VAL A 472 -14.31 -16.31 -21.83
C VAL A 472 -13.72 -15.74 -23.14
N ASP A 473 -14.35 -16.01 -24.29
CA ASP A 473 -13.86 -15.59 -25.60
C ASP A 473 -13.71 -14.07 -25.72
N GLN A 474 -14.59 -13.28 -25.08
CA GLN A 474 -14.46 -11.82 -25.08
C GLN A 474 -13.23 -11.34 -24.27
N ASP A 475 -12.93 -12.00 -23.15
CA ASP A 475 -11.74 -11.71 -22.34
C ASP A 475 -10.45 -12.16 -23.05
N ILE A 476 -10.49 -13.30 -23.75
CA ILE A 476 -9.39 -13.78 -24.61
C ILE A 476 -9.14 -12.79 -25.75
N GLN A 477 -10.20 -12.30 -26.40
CA GLN A 477 -10.11 -11.34 -27.48
C GLN A 477 -9.44 -10.03 -27.02
N ARG A 478 -9.88 -9.48 -25.88
CA ARG A 478 -9.25 -8.29 -25.28
C ARG A 478 -7.75 -8.51 -24.99
N TYR A 479 -7.40 -9.67 -24.44
CA TYR A 479 -6.01 -10.03 -24.19
C TYR A 479 -5.17 -10.12 -25.47
N VAL A 480 -5.70 -10.76 -26.51
CA VAL A 480 -5.03 -10.87 -27.83
C VAL A 480 -4.85 -9.49 -28.47
N GLN A 481 -5.89 -8.65 -28.46
CA GLN A 481 -5.83 -7.29 -29.02
C GLN A 481 -4.79 -6.42 -28.32
N HIS A 482 -4.73 -6.46 -26.99
CA HIS A 482 -3.74 -5.73 -26.22
C HIS A 482 -2.32 -6.24 -26.51
N ARG A 483 -2.13 -7.57 -26.52
CA ARG A 483 -0.82 -8.16 -26.76
C ARG A 483 -0.29 -7.88 -28.16
N LEU A 484 -1.15 -7.91 -29.19
CA LEU A 484 -0.81 -7.45 -30.53
C LEU A 484 -0.37 -5.99 -30.54
N GLY A 485 -1.02 -5.12 -29.76
CA GLY A 485 -0.69 -3.68 -29.68
C GLY A 485 0.63 -3.35 -28.97
N VAL A 486 1.06 -4.16 -28.00
CA VAL A 486 2.19 -3.82 -27.10
C VAL A 486 3.46 -4.64 -27.38
N ASP A 487 3.34 -5.83 -27.95
CA ASP A 487 4.49 -6.72 -28.18
C ASP A 487 5.38 -6.24 -29.34
N LYS A 488 6.66 -5.98 -29.05
CA LYS A 488 7.66 -5.50 -30.03
C LYS A 488 7.91 -6.50 -31.16
N GLY A 489 7.76 -7.81 -30.92
CA GLY A 489 7.92 -8.85 -31.92
C GLY A 489 6.72 -8.92 -32.88
N LEU A 490 5.52 -8.59 -32.38
CA LEU A 490 4.28 -8.57 -33.16
C LEU A 490 4.02 -7.21 -33.83
N ALA A 491 4.72 -6.15 -33.42
CA ALA A 491 4.61 -4.81 -33.98
C ALA A 491 4.81 -4.73 -35.50
N LYS A 492 5.53 -5.69 -36.10
CA LYS A 492 5.69 -5.81 -37.57
C LYS A 492 4.35 -6.01 -38.30
N TRP A 493 3.36 -6.61 -37.64
CA TRP A 493 2.04 -6.93 -38.19
C TRP A 493 0.97 -5.87 -37.87
N ASN A 494 1.31 -4.85 -37.08
CA ASN A 494 0.38 -3.77 -36.68
C ASN A 494 0.18 -2.67 -37.74
N LYS A 495 0.82 -2.78 -38.92
CA LYS A 495 0.73 -1.78 -39.99
C LYS A 495 -0.45 -2.01 -40.94
N ASP A 496 -1.05 -3.20 -40.92
CA ASP A 496 -2.15 -3.60 -41.78
C ASP A 496 -3.31 -4.13 -40.93
N ASP A 497 -4.43 -3.41 -40.92
CA ASP A 497 -5.62 -3.76 -40.16
C ASP A 497 -6.24 -5.08 -40.63
N ALA A 498 -6.12 -5.45 -41.90
CA ALA A 498 -6.66 -6.70 -42.43
C ALA A 498 -5.86 -7.91 -41.88
N ILE A 499 -4.53 -7.80 -41.88
CA ILE A 499 -3.66 -8.86 -41.34
C ILE A 499 -3.82 -8.97 -39.83
N ARG A 500 -3.97 -7.85 -39.12
CA ARG A 500 -4.25 -7.85 -37.68
C ARG A 500 -5.56 -8.58 -37.35
N GLN A 501 -6.62 -8.31 -38.11
CA GLN A 501 -7.91 -9.00 -37.94
C GLN A 501 -7.81 -10.49 -38.27
N GLU A 502 -7.00 -10.87 -39.26
CA GLU A 502 -6.78 -12.27 -39.62
C GLU A 502 -6.00 -13.04 -38.54
N ILE A 503 -4.95 -12.43 -37.98
CA ILE A 503 -4.19 -12.98 -36.84
C ILE A 503 -5.08 -13.10 -35.60
N GLU A 504 -5.86 -12.06 -35.29
CA GLU A 504 -6.82 -12.10 -34.17
C GLU A 504 -7.81 -13.24 -34.36
N LYS A 505 -8.40 -13.38 -35.55
CA LYS A 505 -9.35 -14.46 -35.87
C LYS A 505 -8.71 -15.84 -35.79
N ALA A 506 -7.47 -15.99 -36.27
CA ALA A 506 -6.72 -17.24 -36.20
C ALA A 506 -6.36 -17.63 -34.76
N LEU A 507 -5.89 -16.66 -33.95
CA LEU A 507 -5.58 -16.85 -32.54
C LEU A 507 -6.84 -17.16 -31.72
N MET A 508 -7.94 -16.46 -31.96
CA MET A 508 -9.24 -16.75 -31.33
C MET A 508 -9.75 -18.15 -31.70
N HIS A 509 -9.62 -18.56 -32.96
CA HIS A 509 -10.00 -19.91 -33.40
C HIS A 509 -9.09 -21.01 -32.80
N GLY A 510 -7.79 -20.74 -32.67
CA GLY A 510 -6.80 -21.64 -32.09
C GLY A 510 -6.86 -21.74 -30.56
N ALA A 511 -7.22 -20.65 -29.88
CA ALA A 511 -7.27 -20.55 -28.42
C ALA A 511 -8.21 -21.59 -27.79
N ARG A 512 -9.33 -21.89 -28.44
CA ARG A 512 -10.31 -22.90 -27.98
C ARG A 512 -10.77 -22.71 -26.52
N GLY A 513 -10.67 -21.51 -25.94
CA GLY A 513 -10.95 -21.20 -24.53
C GLY A 513 -9.72 -21.20 -23.60
N MET A 514 -8.50 -21.31 -24.12
CA MET A 514 -7.23 -21.21 -23.38
C MET A 514 -6.55 -19.85 -23.60
N CYS A 515 -6.08 -19.22 -22.53
CA CYS A 515 -5.32 -17.96 -22.52
C CYS A 515 -3.79 -18.15 -22.61
N VAL A 516 -3.31 -19.37 -22.85
CA VAL A 516 -1.86 -19.69 -22.90
C VAL A 516 -1.35 -19.60 -24.33
N PHE A 517 -0.93 -18.40 -24.75
CA PHE A 517 -0.55 -18.13 -26.14
C PHE A 517 0.96 -18.19 -26.44
N ASN A 518 1.83 -18.34 -25.44
CA ASN A 518 3.28 -18.35 -25.67
C ASN A 518 3.74 -19.46 -26.63
N GLN A 519 3.05 -20.60 -26.67
CA GLN A 519 3.32 -21.69 -27.62
C GLN A 519 2.81 -21.38 -29.04
N PHE A 520 1.65 -20.75 -29.18
CA PHE A 520 1.10 -20.39 -30.49
C PHE A 520 1.87 -19.26 -31.17
N PHE A 521 2.36 -18.27 -30.40
CA PHE A 521 3.18 -17.19 -30.95
C PHE A 521 4.55 -17.69 -31.44
N SER A 522 5.15 -18.69 -30.79
CA SER A 522 6.37 -19.32 -31.29
C SER A 522 6.16 -20.13 -32.58
N GLU A 523 4.97 -20.72 -32.76
CA GLU A 523 4.61 -21.43 -34.00
C GLU A 523 4.29 -20.47 -35.16
N LEU A 524 3.71 -19.30 -34.86
CA LEU A 524 3.44 -18.22 -35.84
C LEU A 524 4.73 -17.61 -36.42
N ASP A 525 5.76 -17.39 -35.59
CA ASP A 525 7.07 -16.94 -36.08
C ASP A 525 7.78 -18.00 -36.95
N LEU A 526 7.43 -19.29 -36.82
CA LEU A 526 7.97 -20.40 -37.62
C LEU A 526 7.19 -20.67 -38.92
N THR A 527 5.92 -20.28 -39.01
CA THR A 527 5.07 -20.49 -40.19
C THR A 527 4.98 -19.28 -41.12
N MET A 528 5.35 -18.09 -40.63
CA MET A 528 5.36 -16.85 -41.41
C MET A 528 6.77 -16.32 -41.74
N ALA A 529 7.82 -17.06 -41.37
CA ALA A 529 9.20 -16.88 -41.87
C ALA A 529 9.46 -17.89 -43.00
#